data_AF-A0A1V9V8Y4-F1
#
_entry.id   AF-A0A1V9V8Y4-F1
#
_cell.length_a   1.000
_cell.length_b   1.000
_cell.length_c   1.000
_cell.angle_alpha   90.00
_cell.angle_beta   90.00
_cell.angle_gamma   90.00
#
_symmetry.space_group_name_H-M   'P 1'
#
loop_
_entity.id
_entity.type
_entity.pdbx_description
1 polymer ?
#
loop_
_entity_poly.entity_id
_entity_poly.type
_entity_poly.pdbx_seq_one_letter_code
_entity_poly.pdbx_strand_id
1 'polypeptide(L)'
;LELTPLYDLVNIDMYPQFHNNFAMAFGDEFDSKKIGAYDMVGFCVHIDIQPRLIKNEFKLIVNNIRKNIGIIKNDMLGLYSDNEIKFLEKLESNILDTCKKYEDIFKTLDSAYKSYKDDWL
;
A
#
# COMPACT_ATOMS: atom_id res chain seq x y z
N LEU A 1 0.59 -21.80 17.18
CA LEU A 1 1.43 -20.60 16.99
C LEU A 1 0.47 -19.44 16.73
N GLU A 2 0.66 -18.30 17.37
CA GLU A 2 -0.11 -17.09 17.12
C GLU A 2 0.81 -16.02 16.55
N LEU A 3 0.28 -15.19 15.65
CA LEU A 3 1.01 -14.07 15.08
C LEU A 3 1.23 -13.01 16.15
N THR A 4 2.48 -12.62 16.35
CA THR A 4 2.81 -11.45 17.16
C THR A 4 2.34 -10.17 16.45
N PRO A 5 2.09 -9.08 17.20
CA PRO A 5 1.84 -7.77 16.59
C PRO A 5 2.94 -7.37 15.59
N LEU A 6 2.55 -6.63 14.55
CA LEU A 6 3.51 -6.05 13.61
C LEU A 6 4.32 -4.95 14.29
N TYR A 7 5.63 -4.93 14.06
CA TYR A 7 6.56 -3.94 14.58
C TYR A 7 7.49 -3.46 13.45
N ASP A 8 8.23 -2.38 13.70
CA ASP A 8 9.15 -1.76 12.73
C ASP A 8 8.46 -1.24 11.44
N LEU A 9 7.30 -0.61 11.60
CA LEU A 9 6.55 -0.01 10.50
C LEU A 9 7.08 1.40 10.22
N VAL A 10 7.84 1.55 9.14
CA VAL A 10 8.43 2.81 8.70
C VAL A 10 8.12 3.10 7.23
N ASN A 11 7.87 4.35 6.89
CA ASN A 11 7.71 4.77 5.49
C ASN A 11 9.08 5.18 4.90
N ILE A 12 9.78 4.21 4.32
CA ILE A 12 11.11 4.39 3.73
C ILE A 12 11.07 5.33 2.50
N ASP A 13 9.93 5.43 1.81
CA ASP A 13 9.78 6.26 0.61
C ASP A 13 9.99 7.76 0.88
N MET A 14 9.89 8.17 2.15
CA MET A 14 10.19 9.54 2.58
C MET A 14 11.66 9.92 2.44
N TYR A 15 12.55 8.93 2.29
CA TYR A 15 14.01 9.08 2.25
C TYR A 15 14.55 8.66 0.88
N PRO A 16 14.47 9.53 -0.15
CA PRO A 16 14.82 9.19 -1.53
C PRO A 16 16.29 8.82 -1.74
N GLN A 17 17.16 9.11 -0.77
CA GLN A 17 18.56 8.69 -0.78
C GLN A 17 18.76 7.18 -0.62
N PHE A 18 17.73 6.45 -0.15
CA PHE A 18 17.78 5.02 0.02
C PHE A 18 17.05 4.29 -1.11
N HIS A 19 17.59 3.15 -1.50
CA HIS A 19 16.92 2.25 -2.44
C HIS A 19 15.71 1.63 -1.78
N ASN A 20 14.52 1.82 -2.35
CA ASN A 20 13.24 1.44 -1.76
C ASN A 20 12.56 0.33 -2.57
N ASN A 21 13.02 -0.90 -2.37
CA ASN A 21 12.36 -2.11 -2.84
C ASN A 21 11.67 -2.81 -1.68
N PHE A 22 10.53 -3.46 -1.95
CA PHE A 22 9.92 -4.35 -0.98
C PHE A 22 10.87 -5.49 -0.62
N ALA A 23 10.81 -5.94 0.63
CA ALA A 23 11.55 -7.12 1.07
C ALA A 23 10.95 -8.43 0.50
N MET A 24 9.65 -8.42 0.21
CA MET A 24 8.89 -9.53 -0.38
C MET A 24 8.15 -9.03 -1.63
N ALA A 25 8.24 -9.78 -2.72
CA ALA A 25 7.64 -9.41 -3.99
C ALA A 25 6.12 -9.62 -4.02
N PHE A 26 5.45 -8.85 -4.88
CA PHE A 26 4.11 -9.14 -5.35
C PHE A 26 4.21 -9.77 -6.73
N GLY A 27 3.94 -11.08 -6.84
CA GLY A 27 4.36 -11.84 -8.02
C GLY A 27 5.89 -11.81 -8.11
N ASP A 28 6.42 -11.24 -9.19
CA ASP A 28 7.87 -11.10 -9.43
C ASP A 28 8.39 -9.66 -9.19
N GLU A 29 7.51 -8.71 -8.84
CA GLU A 29 7.87 -7.30 -8.72
C GLU A 29 8.21 -6.89 -7.28
N PHE A 30 9.39 -6.29 -7.11
CA PHE A 30 9.91 -5.77 -5.84
C PHE A 30 9.88 -4.23 -5.79
N ASP A 31 9.85 -3.56 -6.94
CA ASP A 31 9.81 -2.10 -7.03
C ASP A 31 8.38 -1.59 -6.79
N SER A 32 8.21 -0.88 -5.67
CA SER A 32 6.91 -0.35 -5.26
C SER A 32 6.25 0.55 -6.30
N LYS A 33 7.02 1.17 -7.20
CA LYS A 33 6.50 2.04 -8.26
C LYS A 33 5.96 1.25 -9.43
N LYS A 34 6.48 0.05 -9.69
CA LYS A 34 6.12 -0.78 -10.85
C LYS A 34 4.97 -1.75 -10.61
N ILE A 35 4.66 -2.04 -9.35
CA ILE A 35 3.51 -2.88 -9.00
C ILE A 35 2.24 -2.39 -9.69
N GLY A 36 1.65 -3.28 -10.49
CA GLY A 36 0.37 -3.12 -11.17
C GLY A 36 -0.63 -4.22 -10.83
N ALA A 37 -1.72 -4.29 -11.60
CA ALA A 37 -2.81 -5.23 -11.36
C ALA A 37 -2.42 -6.69 -11.63
N TYR A 38 -1.56 -6.95 -12.62
CA TYR A 38 -1.08 -8.30 -12.92
C TYR A 38 -0.18 -8.85 -11.81
N ASP A 39 0.68 -8.02 -11.22
CA ASP A 39 1.53 -8.42 -10.09
C ASP A 39 0.68 -8.81 -8.88
N MET A 40 -0.40 -8.06 -8.62
CA MET A 40 -1.38 -8.38 -7.58
C MET A 40 -2.15 -9.66 -7.85
N VAL A 41 -2.50 -9.93 -9.12
CA VAL A 41 -3.10 -11.21 -9.51
C VAL A 41 -2.11 -12.35 -9.30
N GLY A 42 -0.87 -12.17 -9.73
CA GLY A 42 0.22 -13.13 -9.50
C GLY A 42 0.34 -13.46 -8.02
N PHE A 43 0.42 -12.44 -7.15
CA PHE A 43 0.40 -12.62 -5.70
C PHE A 43 -0.80 -13.45 -5.22
N CYS A 44 -2.02 -13.09 -5.62
CA CYS A 44 -3.24 -13.82 -5.24
C CYS A 44 -3.21 -15.29 -5.64
N VAL A 45 -2.72 -15.59 -6.85
CA VAL A 45 -2.62 -16.97 -7.36
C VAL A 45 -1.55 -17.77 -6.59
N HIS A 46 -0.38 -17.17 -6.34
CA HIS A 46 0.72 -17.85 -5.65
C HIS A 46 0.39 -18.23 -4.20
N ILE A 47 -0.43 -17.42 -3.53
CA ILE A 47 -0.81 -17.63 -2.12
C ILE A 47 -2.20 -18.28 -1.96
N ASP A 48 -2.85 -18.64 -3.08
CA ASP A 48 -4.21 -19.20 -3.15
C ASP A 48 -5.27 -18.37 -2.41
N ILE A 49 -5.29 -17.06 -2.67
CA ILE A 49 -6.28 -16.12 -2.12
C ILE A 49 -7.17 -15.55 -3.22
N GLN A 50 -8.47 -15.45 -2.92
CA GLN A 50 -9.43 -14.83 -3.84
C GLN A 50 -9.18 -13.32 -3.98
N PRO A 51 -9.04 -12.76 -5.20
CA PRO A 51 -8.79 -11.34 -5.42
C PRO A 51 -9.81 -10.40 -4.76
N ARG A 52 -11.06 -10.86 -4.64
CA ARG A 52 -12.13 -10.15 -3.94
C ARG A 52 -11.81 -9.90 -2.47
N LEU A 53 -11.14 -10.83 -1.79
CA LEU A 53 -10.75 -10.67 -0.39
C LEU A 53 -9.74 -9.55 -0.24
N ILE A 54 -8.64 -9.59 -1.02
CA ILE A 54 -7.61 -8.55 -1.02
C ILE A 54 -8.21 -7.18 -1.33
N LYS A 55 -9.07 -7.10 -2.35
CA LYS A 55 -9.76 -5.85 -2.72
C LYS A 55 -10.58 -5.26 -1.56
N ASN A 56 -11.29 -6.11 -0.82
CA ASN A 56 -12.08 -5.67 0.32
C ASN A 56 -11.21 -5.19 1.49
N GLU A 57 -10.17 -5.96 1.85
CA GLU A 57 -9.24 -5.59 2.93
C GLU A 57 -8.52 -4.28 2.63
N PHE A 58 -8.00 -4.11 1.41
CA PHE A 58 -7.36 -2.86 1.02
C PHE A 58 -8.32 -1.67 1.04
N LYS A 59 -9.57 -1.87 0.61
CA LYS A 59 -10.59 -0.81 0.69
C LYS A 59 -10.86 -0.40 2.14
N LEU A 60 -10.90 -1.35 3.07
CA LEU A 60 -11.05 -1.06 4.49
C LEU A 60 -9.85 -0.28 5.03
N ILE A 61 -8.62 -0.71 4.70
CA ILE A 61 -7.39 -0.03 5.11
C ILE A 61 -7.35 1.41 4.57
N VAL A 62 -7.60 1.61 3.27
CA VAL A 62 -7.58 2.95 2.65
C VAL A 62 -8.63 3.87 3.28
N ASN A 63 -9.84 3.37 3.53
CA ASN A 63 -10.88 4.16 4.20
C ASN A 63 -10.48 4.53 5.62
N ASN A 64 -9.86 3.61 6.38
CA ASN A 64 -9.38 3.87 7.72
C ASN A 64 -8.22 4.88 7.72
N ILE A 65 -7.28 4.79 6.78
CA ILE A 65 -6.19 5.76 6.65
C ILE A 65 -6.76 7.16 6.39
N ARG A 66 -7.63 7.31 5.39
CA ARG A 66 -8.24 8.62 5.05
C ARG A 66 -9.00 9.25 6.21
N LYS A 67 -9.68 8.43 7.01
CA LYS A 67 -10.43 8.90 8.17
C LYS A 67 -9.52 9.38 9.30
N ASN A 68 -8.39 8.71 9.53
CA ASN A 68 -7.60 8.91 10.74
C ASN A 68 -6.31 9.71 10.52
N ILE A 69 -5.75 9.78 9.32
CA ILE A 69 -4.43 10.39 9.08
C ILE A 69 -4.39 11.87 9.48
N GLY A 70 -5.43 12.63 9.16
CA GLY A 70 -5.53 14.05 9.55
C GLY A 70 -5.70 14.23 11.06
N ILE A 71 -6.42 13.32 11.72
CA ILE A 71 -6.60 13.35 13.19
C ILE A 71 -5.24 13.13 13.86
N ILE A 72 -4.54 12.05 13.48
CA ILE A 72 -3.22 11.70 14.01
C ILE A 72 -2.22 12.83 13.78
N LYS A 73 -2.21 13.42 12.57
CA LYS A 73 -1.34 14.57 12.27
C LYS A 73 -1.65 15.75 13.19
N ASN A 74 -2.92 16.13 13.30
CA ASN A 74 -3.34 17.33 14.04
C ASN A 74 -3.05 17.21 15.54
N ASP A 75 -3.20 16.01 16.12
CA ASP A 75 -2.88 15.74 17.52
C ASP A 75 -1.39 15.99 17.83
N MET A 76 -0.52 15.93 16.82
CA MET A 76 0.92 16.08 16.96
C MET A 76 1.43 17.51 16.66
N LEU A 77 0.63 18.37 16.00
CA LEU A 77 1.08 19.67 15.52
C LEU A 77 1.55 20.62 16.64
N GLY A 78 0.96 20.52 17.84
CA GLY A 78 1.33 21.38 18.98
C GLY A 78 2.70 21.07 19.61
N LEU A 79 3.36 19.98 19.18
CA LEU A 79 4.58 19.46 19.79
C LEU A 79 5.82 19.66 18.92
N TYR A 80 5.66 20.17 17.70
CA TYR A 80 6.67 20.06 16.65
C TYR A 80 7.08 21.42 16.07
N SER A 81 8.32 21.46 15.58
CA SER A 81 8.90 22.57 14.85
C SER A 81 8.33 22.68 13.43
N ASP A 82 8.49 23.84 12.80
CA ASP A 82 8.04 24.08 11.41
C ASP A 82 8.59 23.05 10.42
N ASN A 83 9.82 22.55 10.63
CA ASN A 83 10.43 21.54 9.77
C ASN A 83 9.78 20.16 9.94
N GLU A 84 9.44 19.79 11.17
CA GLU A 84 8.73 18.54 11.46
C GLU A 84 7.29 18.59 10.93
N ILE A 85 6.62 19.74 11.05
CA ILE A 85 5.29 19.95 10.46
C ILE A 85 5.34 19.76 8.94
N LYS A 86 6.30 20.38 8.25
CA LYS A 86 6.50 20.19 6.80
C LYS A 86 6.77 18.72 6.44
N PHE A 87 7.53 18.01 7.28
CA PHE A 87 7.76 16.58 7.08
C PHE A 87 6.46 15.77 7.21
N LEU A 88 5.63 16.05 8.22
CA LEU A 88 4.34 15.39 8.40
C LEU A 88 3.38 15.66 7.26
N GLU A 89 3.33 16.89 6.74
CA GLU A 89 2.52 17.23 5.55
C GLU A 89 2.97 16.42 4.32
N LYS A 90 4.28 16.32 4.11
CA LYS A 90 4.84 15.51 3.02
C LYS A 90 4.51 14.02 3.21
N LEU A 91 4.60 13.51 4.45
CA LEU A 91 4.26 12.13 4.79
C LEU A 91 2.77 11.84 4.53
N GLU A 92 1.89 12.74 4.94
CA GLU A 92 0.46 12.63 4.67
C GLU A 92 0.18 12.57 3.16
N SER A 93 0.77 13.49 2.38
CA SER A 93 0.63 13.49 0.93
C SER A 93 1.09 12.16 0.33
N ASN A 94 2.29 11.69 0.70
CA ASN A 94 2.86 10.45 0.18
C ASN A 94 1.96 9.24 0.47
N ILE A 95 1.41 9.14 1.68
CA ILE A 95 0.49 8.05 2.05
C ILE A 95 -0.82 8.13 1.25
N LEU A 96 -1.39 9.33 1.08
CA LEU A 96 -2.63 9.52 0.33
C LEU A 96 -2.46 9.25 -1.17
N ASP A 97 -1.34 9.66 -1.75
CA ASP A 97 -0.97 9.36 -3.14
C ASP A 97 -0.82 7.85 -3.35
N THR A 98 -0.18 7.17 -2.39
CA THR A 98 -0.07 5.71 -2.38
C THR A 98 -1.45 5.05 -2.31
N CYS A 99 -2.34 5.52 -1.43
CA CYS A 99 -3.71 5.01 -1.35
C CYS A 99 -4.44 5.13 -2.70
N LYS A 100 -4.30 6.28 -3.37
CA LYS A 100 -4.90 6.51 -4.69
C LYS A 100 -4.34 5.56 -5.76
N LYS A 101 -3.01 5.38 -5.80
CA LYS A 101 -2.37 4.42 -6.72
C LYS A 101 -3.00 3.03 -6.58
N TYR A 102 -3.11 2.52 -5.36
CA TYR A 102 -3.64 1.18 -5.11
C TYR A 102 -5.13 1.08 -5.42
N GLU A 103 -5.93 2.11 -5.13
CA GLU A 103 -7.33 2.13 -5.56
C GLU A 103 -7.49 2.00 -7.07
N ASP A 104 -6.63 2.66 -7.85
CA ASP A 104 -6.64 2.57 -9.30
C ASP A 104 -6.25 1.17 -9.79
N ILE A 105 -5.27 0.52 -9.14
CA ILE A 105 -4.92 -0.89 -9.38
C ILE A 105 -6.12 -1.81 -9.08
N PHE A 106 -6.80 -1.61 -7.96
CA PHE A 106 -7.92 -2.47 -7.55
C PHE A 106 -9.19 -2.29 -8.41
N LYS A 107 -9.33 -1.18 -9.13
CA LYS A 107 -10.41 -1.02 -10.13
C LYS A 107 -10.22 -1.99 -11.30
N THR A 108 -8.99 -2.28 -11.69
CA THR A 108 -8.66 -3.13 -12.84
C THR A 108 -8.32 -4.57 -12.46
N LEU A 109 -8.23 -4.88 -11.15
CA LEU A 109 -7.87 -6.21 -10.64
C LEU A 109 -8.82 -7.32 -11.13
N ASP A 110 -10.14 -7.09 -11.16
CA ASP A 110 -11.10 -8.12 -11.59
C ASP A 110 -10.95 -8.47 -13.08
N SER A 111 -10.70 -7.46 -13.92
CA SER A 111 -10.41 -7.67 -15.35
C SER A 111 -9.07 -8.34 -15.57
N ALA A 112 -8.03 -7.94 -14.82
CA ALA A 112 -6.72 -8.56 -14.89
C ALA A 112 -6.77 -10.03 -14.46
N TYR A 113 -7.55 -10.35 -13.42
CA TYR A 113 -7.71 -11.73 -12.96
C TYR A 113 -8.40 -12.61 -13.99
N LYS A 114 -9.44 -12.09 -14.68
CA LYS A 114 -10.09 -12.83 -15.77
C LYS A 114 -9.12 -13.12 -16.91
N SER A 115 -8.39 -12.10 -17.39
CA SER A 115 -7.38 -12.29 -18.45
C SER A 115 -6.33 -13.30 -18.02
N TYR A 116 -5.81 -13.19 -16.79
CA TYR A 116 -4.82 -14.12 -16.28
C TYR A 116 -5.32 -15.57 -16.26
N LYS A 117 -6.59 -15.80 -15.91
CA LYS A 117 -7.17 -17.14 -16.00
C LYS A 117 -7.19 -17.63 -17.44
N ASP A 118 -7.67 -16.80 -18.36
CA ASP A 118 -7.79 -17.19 -19.78
C ASP A 118 -6.41 -17.48 -20.42
N ASP A 119 -5.36 -16.80 -19.97
CA ASP A 119 -4.00 -16.93 -20.50
C ASP A 119 -3.19 -18.09 -19.86
N TRP A 120 -3.47 -18.46 -18.60
CA TRP A 120 -2.59 -19.33 -17.81
C TRP A 120 -3.26 -20.50 -17.07
N LEU A 121 -4.60 -20.58 -17.03
CA LEU A 121 -5.36 -21.67 -16.39
C LEU A 121 -6.25 -22.41 -17.39
#